data_AF-A0A9E7Z2F2-F1
#
_entry.id   AF-A0A9E7Z2F2-F1
#
_cell.length_a   1.000
_cell.length_b   1.000
_cell.length_c   1.000
_cell.angle_alpha   90.00
_cell.angle_beta   90.00
_cell.angle_gamma   90.00
#
_symmetry.space_group_name_H-M   'P 1'
#
loop_
_entity.id
_entity.type
_entity.pdbx_description
1 polymer ?
#
loop_
_entity_poly.entity_id
_entity_poly.type
_entity_poly.pdbx_seq_one_letter_code
_entity_poly.pdbx_strand_id
1 'polypeptide(L)'
;MLGAHPETVRLKAKAGEIPGRKVGKRWMFSTIALERYLAGEWVPRVVQGDQAKEIELCRSTNGKTATTGITSFTPLETARRYKAALAPATGNGRRNTTTA
;
A
#
# COMPACT_ATOMS: atom_id res chain seq x y z
N MET A 1 -28.79 12.14 10.54
CA MET A 1 -27.62 11.59 9.81
C MET A 1 -26.36 12.23 10.39
N LEU A 2 -25.23 11.50 10.44
CA LEU A 2 -24.00 11.74 11.23
C LEU A 2 -23.37 13.16 11.27
N GLY A 3 -23.91 14.17 10.57
CA GLY A 3 -23.48 15.57 10.63
C GLY A 3 -22.07 15.85 10.11
N ALA A 4 -21.32 14.80 9.73
CA ALA A 4 -19.95 14.87 9.28
C ALA A 4 -19.85 14.77 7.75
N HIS A 5 -18.75 15.29 7.21
CA HIS A 5 -18.41 15.15 5.80
C HIS A 5 -18.34 13.66 5.41
N PRO A 6 -18.91 13.24 4.27
CA PRO A 6 -18.98 11.83 3.88
C PRO A 6 -17.61 11.15 3.78
N GLU A 7 -16.57 11.90 3.41
CA GLU A 7 -15.20 11.36 3.37
C GLU A 7 -14.66 11.05 4.77
N THR A 8 -14.94 11.90 5.75
CA THR A 8 -14.56 11.67 7.15
C THR A 8 -15.26 10.44 7.70
N VAL A 9 -16.55 10.28 7.40
CA VAL A 9 -17.32 9.08 7.79
C VAL A 9 -16.69 7.83 7.15
N ARG A 10 -16.27 7.91 5.89
CA ARG A 10 -15.61 6.81 5.18
C ARG A 10 -14.27 6.44 5.81
N LEU A 11 -13.44 7.42 6.15
CA LEU A 11 -12.13 7.20 6.78
C LEU A 11 -12.29 6.57 8.17
N LYS A 12 -13.20 7.11 8.99
CA LYS A 12 -13.48 6.57 10.32
C LYS A 12 -14.10 5.17 10.28
N ALA A 13 -14.99 4.92 9.33
CA ALA A 13 -15.56 3.59 9.14
C ALA A 13 -14.50 2.57 8.64
N LYS A 14 -13.55 3.01 7.79
CA LYS A 14 -12.40 2.18 7.40
C LYS A 14 -11.48 1.88 8.58
N ALA A 15 -11.27 2.84 9.47
CA ALA A 15 -10.51 2.67 10.71
C ALA A 15 -11.21 1.82 11.78
N GLY A 16 -12.51 1.51 11.62
CA GLY A 16 -13.30 0.77 12.61
C GLY A 16 -13.81 1.63 13.77
N GLU A 17 -13.61 2.96 13.73
CA GLU A 17 -14.06 3.91 14.75
C GLU A 17 -15.58 4.09 14.75
N ILE A 18 -16.20 4.05 13.56
CA ILE A 18 -17.65 4.16 13.40
C ILE A 18 -18.21 2.78 13.10
N PRO A 19 -19.40 2.43 13.63
CA PRO A 19 -20.12 1.20 13.31
C PRO A 19 -20.62 1.18 11.86
N GLY A 20 -19.71 0.89 10.93
CA GLY A 20 -19.99 0.77 9.49
C GLY A 20 -19.43 -0.52 8.92
N ARG A 21 -20.10 -1.06 7.90
CA ARG A 21 -19.59 -2.17 7.10
C ARG A 21 -19.58 -1.79 5.63
N LYS A 22 -18.47 -2.05 4.95
CA LYS A 22 -18.40 -1.94 3.50
C LYS A 22 -19.14 -3.12 2.88
N VAL A 23 -20.18 -2.84 2.11
CA VAL A 23 -20.98 -3.84 1.38
C VAL A 23 -20.86 -3.52 -0.10
N GLY A 24 -20.00 -4.27 -0.80
CA GLY A 24 -19.63 -3.98 -2.18
C GLY A 24 -18.98 -2.59 -2.32
N LYS A 25 -19.58 -1.71 -3.14
CA LYS A 25 -19.08 -0.35 -3.39
C LYS A 25 -19.56 0.69 -2.35
N ARG A 26 -20.56 0.36 -1.53
CA ARG A 26 -21.19 1.30 -0.59
C ARG A 26 -20.88 0.95 0.86
N TRP A 27 -20.89 1.97 1.71
CA TRP A 27 -20.84 1.78 3.16
C TRP A 27 -22.27 1.70 3.70
N MET A 28 -22.52 0.71 4.54
CA MET A 28 -23.79 0.51 5.22
C MET A 28 -23.60 0.72 6.72
N PHE A 29 -24.55 1.43 7.32
CA PHE A 29 -24.56 1.75 8.75
C PHE A 29 -25.88 1.25 9.33
N SER A 30 -25.83 0.57 10.48
CA SER A 30 -27.03 0.16 11.20
C SER A 30 -27.42 1.27 12.16
N THR A 31 -28.71 1.63 12.18
CA THR A 31 -29.24 2.67 13.06
C THR A 31 -29.02 2.32 14.53
N ILE A 32 -29.29 1.07 14.92
CA ILE A 32 -29.11 0.57 16.29
C ILE A 32 -27.63 0.64 16.69
N ALA A 33 -26.72 0.27 15.78
CA ALA A 33 -25.29 0.34 16.08
C ALA A 33 -24.82 1.79 16.20
N LEU A 34 -25.38 2.70 15.41
CA LEU A 34 -25.09 4.12 15.47
C LEU A 34 -25.59 4.76 16.77
N GLU A 35 -26.77 4.37 17.24
CA GLU A 35 -27.31 4.78 18.54
C GLU A 35 -26.39 4.34 19.68
N ARG A 36 -25.91 3.08 19.66
CA ARG A 36 -24.94 2.57 20.64
C ARG A 36 -23.60 3.29 20.59
N TYR A 37 -23.17 3.69 19.40
CA TYR A 37 -21.98 4.53 19.22
C TYR A 37 -22.16 5.93 19.84
N LEU A 38 -23.31 6.56 19.62
CA LEU A 38 -23.64 7.84 20.24
C LEU A 38 -23.78 7.73 21.76
N ALA A 39 -24.25 6.58 22.26
CA ALA A 39 -24.30 6.27 23.68
C ALA A 39 -22.92 5.97 24.31
N GLY A 40 -21.85 5.90 23.51
CA GLY A 40 -20.49 5.64 23.99
C GLY A 40 -20.16 4.16 24.26
N GLU A 41 -21.07 3.23 23.97
CA GLU A 41 -20.90 1.79 24.18
C GLU A 41 -20.13 1.09 23.03
N TRP A 42 -19.68 1.84 22.03
CA TRP A 42 -19.03 1.26 20.86
C TRP A 42 -17.57 0.95 21.14
N VAL A 43 -17.25 -0.34 21.19
CA VAL A 43 -15.87 -0.83 21.16
C VAL A 43 -15.43 -0.89 19.69
N PRO A 44 -14.38 -0.15 19.29
CA PRO A 44 -13.84 -0.21 17.94
C PRO A 44 -13.52 -1.65 17.57
N ARG A 45 -14.18 -2.18 16.53
CA ARG A 45 -13.82 -3.49 16.01
C ARG A 45 -12.58 -3.31 15.16
N VAL A 46 -11.48 -3.95 15.55
CA VAL A 46 -10.33 -4.14 14.67
C VAL A 46 -10.83 -4.92 13.47
N VAL A 47 -11.07 -4.23 12.35
CA VAL A 47 -11.51 -4.86 11.11
C VAL A 47 -10.36 -5.73 10.62
N GLN A 48 -10.42 -7.02 10.93
CA GLN A 48 -9.48 -8.07 10.48
C GLN A 48 -9.46 -8.27 8.94
N GLY A 49 -10.10 -7.39 8.16
CA GLY A 49 -10.28 -7.53 6.72
C GLY A 49 -9.55 -6.52 5.84
N ASP A 50 -8.95 -5.46 6.42
CA ASP A 50 -8.31 -4.40 5.61
C ASP A 50 -7.11 -3.76 6.34
N GLN A 51 -6.56 -4.43 7.37
CA GLN A 51 -5.18 -4.15 7.77
C GLN A 51 -4.31 -4.47 6.56
N ALA A 52 -3.48 -3.50 6.18
CA ALA A 52 -2.39 -3.61 5.24
C ALA A 52 -1.74 -5.01 5.24
N LYS A 53 -2.28 -5.94 4.44
CA LYS A 53 -1.58 -7.16 4.02
C LYS A 53 -0.53 -6.81 2.96
N GLU A 54 0.18 -5.71 3.16
CA GLU A 54 1.32 -5.32 2.33
C GLU A 54 2.65 -5.66 2.99
N ILE A 55 2.68 -6.16 4.24
CA ILE A 55 3.94 -6.60 4.87
C ILE A 55 3.79 -7.85 5.75
N GLU A 56 2.75 -8.68 5.57
CA GLU A 56 2.88 -10.06 6.02
C GLU A 56 3.65 -10.83 4.93
N LEU A 57 4.98 -10.76 5.02
CA LEU A 57 5.87 -11.62 4.25
C LEU A 57 5.38 -13.06 4.49
N CYS A 58 4.84 -13.71 3.44
CA CYS A 58 4.32 -15.07 3.53
C CYS A 58 5.31 -15.96 4.28
N ARG A 59 4.85 -16.78 5.24
CA ARG A 59 5.72 -17.68 6.02
C ARG A 59 6.60 -18.60 5.14
N SER A 60 6.22 -18.82 3.88
CA SER A 60 7.00 -19.58 2.88
C SER A 60 8.16 -18.80 2.21
N THR A 61 8.32 -17.51 2.47
CA THR A 61 9.42 -16.69 1.93
C THR A 61 10.75 -16.88 2.67
N ASN A 62 10.79 -17.76 3.69
CA ASN A 62 12.03 -18.30 4.24
C ASN A 62 12.79 -19.24 3.28
N GLY A 63 12.32 -19.38 2.02
CA GLY A 63 13.14 -19.93 0.96
C GLY A 63 14.31 -19.00 0.68
N LYS A 64 15.55 -19.49 0.82
CA LYS A 64 16.75 -18.77 0.38
C LYS A 64 16.49 -18.21 -1.01
N THR A 65 16.56 -16.89 -1.17
CA THR A 65 16.42 -16.25 -2.48
C THR A 65 17.44 -16.90 -3.41
N ALA A 66 16.97 -17.57 -4.46
CA ALA A 66 17.87 -18.21 -5.40
C ALA A 66 18.86 -17.15 -5.91
N THR A 67 20.17 -17.43 -5.79
CA THR A 67 21.25 -16.52 -6.20
C THR A 67 21.12 -16.10 -7.67
N THR A 68 20.39 -16.89 -8.46
CA THR A 68 20.15 -16.70 -9.88
C THR A 68 18.74 -17.24 -10.18
N GLY A 69 17.89 -16.39 -10.77
CA GLY A 69 16.58 -16.81 -11.29
C GLY A 69 16.73 -17.49 -12.66
N ILE A 70 15.72 -17.35 -13.52
CA ILE A 70 15.76 -17.81 -14.94
C ILE A 70 16.78 -17.00 -15.75
N THR A 71 17.12 -15.80 -15.29
CA THR A 71 18.15 -14.94 -15.83
C THR A 71 19.49 -15.25 -15.18
N SER A 72 20.55 -15.43 -15.98
CA SER A 72 21.93 -15.69 -15.54
C SER A 72 22.61 -14.53 -14.79
N PHE A 73 21.85 -13.50 -14.40
CA PHE A 73 22.38 -12.30 -13.75
C PHE A 73 22.18 -12.37 -12.24
N THR A 74 23.18 -11.86 -11.51
CA THR A 74 23.04 -11.67 -10.06
C THR A 74 22.00 -10.58 -9.77
N PRO A 75 21.39 -10.56 -8.56
CA PRO A 75 20.44 -9.52 -8.18
C PRO A 75 21.00 -8.09 -8.32
N LEU A 76 22.28 -7.91 -7.99
CA LEU A 76 22.99 -6.62 -8.13
C LEU A 76 23.07 -6.18 -9.59
N GLU A 77 23.43 -7.11 -10.48
CA GLU A 77 23.55 -6.85 -11.91
C GLU A 77 22.20 -6.52 -12.54
N THR A 78 21.16 -7.22 -12.10
CA THR A 78 19.77 -6.96 -12.49
C THR A 78 19.35 -5.54 -12.10
N ALA A 79 19.61 -5.12 -10.85
CA ALA A 79 19.29 -3.78 -10.36
C ALA A 79 20.05 -2.68 -11.13
N ARG A 80 21.33 -2.90 -11.46
CA ARG A 80 22.13 -1.96 -12.27
C ARG A 80 21.55 -1.78 -13.66
N ARG A 81 21.17 -2.88 -14.31
CA ARG A 81 20.59 -2.86 -15.66
C ARG A 81 19.23 -2.17 -15.69
N TYR A 82 18.37 -2.43 -14.71
CA TYR A 82 17.10 -1.71 -14.58
C TYR A 82 17.33 -0.21 -14.40
N LYS A 83 18.26 0.19 -13.53
CA LYS A 83 18.61 1.60 -13.35
C LYS A 83 19.15 2.24 -14.62
N ALA A 84 19.98 1.52 -15.39
CA ALA A 84 20.51 2.00 -16.67
C ALA A 84 19.41 2.14 -17.74
N ALA A 85 18.49 1.18 -17.83
CA ALA A 85 17.38 1.21 -18.78
C ALA A 85 16.37 2.34 -18.49
N LEU A 86 16.21 2.70 -17.23
CA LEU A 86 15.34 3.80 -16.79
C LEU A 86 16.07 5.15 -16.73
N ALA A 87 17.38 5.20 -16.97
CA ALA A 87 18.13 6.44 -16.93
C ALA A 87 17.68 7.35 -18.11
N PRO A 88 17.51 8.66 -17.88
CA PRO A 88 17.25 9.61 -18.96
C PRO A 88 18.34 9.52 -20.02
N ALA A 89 17.98 9.63 -21.30
CA ALA A 89 18.94 9.64 -22.38
C ALA A 89 19.86 10.87 -22.26
N THR A 90 21.04 10.69 -21.67
CA THR A 90 22.07 11.73 -21.62
C THR A 90 22.72 11.81 -22.99
N GLY A 91 22.61 12.97 -23.65
CA GLY A 91 23.33 13.24 -24.90
C GLY A 91 24.84 13.09 -24.72
N ASN A 92 25.54 12.73 -25.79
CA ASN A 92 26.98 12.47 -25.74
C ASN A 92 27.74 13.71 -25.25
N GLY A 93 28.55 13.55 -24.21
CA GLY A 93 29.36 14.64 -23.65
C GLY A 93 30.35 15.17 -24.69
N ARG A 94 30.52 16.50 -24.74
CA ARG A 94 31.49 17.17 -25.62
C ARG A 94 32.90 16.67 -25.29
N ARG A 95 33.55 16.02 -26.26
CA ARG A 95 34.97 15.67 -26.15
C ARG A 95 35.80 16.97 -26.14
N ASN A 96 36.61 17.17 -25.12
CA ASN A 96 37.59 18.23 -25.07
C ASN A 96 38.73 17.91 -26.04
N THR A 97 38.99 18.80 -26.98
CA THR A 97 40.18 18.80 -27.84
C THR A 97 41.27 19.61 -27.16
N THR A 98 42.30 18.93 -26.63
CA THR A 98 43.55 19.57 -26.22
C THR A 98 44.56 19.34 -27.33
N THR A 99 44.98 20.41 -28.01
CA THR A 99 46.09 20.40 -28.96
C THR A 99 47.32 20.96 -28.25
N ALA A 100 48.44 20.24 -28.29
CA ALA A 100 49.78 20.71 -27.96
C ALA A 100 50.74 20.20 -29.04
#